data_AF-A0A1B2J352-F1
#
_entry.id   AF-A0A1B2J352-F1
#
_cell.length_a   1.000
_cell.length_b   1.000
_cell.length_c   1.000
_cell.angle_alpha   90.00
_cell.angle_beta   90.00
_cell.angle_gamma   90.00
#
_symmetry.space_group_name_H-M   'P 1'
#
loop_
_entity.id
_entity.type
_entity.pdbx_description
1 polymer ?
#
loop_
_entity_poly.entity_id
_entity_poly.type
_entity_poly.pdbx_seq_one_letter_code
_entity_poly.pdbx_strand_id
1 'polypeptide(L)'
;MGKTIRQLSEELRLSKQAINQRINSINGFRSKHTHKVKNHLEIDNQGVKMLANFDKQKRQERQPNRQAENDKDKNIDQILLKQLDVKDQQIANLQQALDQQQKLQIATVAENHRLKEHVQKLSGLLEPSSATQQQSNDKDDTLSNSDNSSHIKDKNNKQNGNKVAVYDNRQKKSFKRKNNNNWWHFWKN
;
A
#
# COMPACT_ATOMS: atom_id res chain seq x y z
N MET A 1 -6.80 57.08 37.82
CA MET A 1 -6.89 57.86 36.57
C MET A 1 -7.41 56.93 35.50
N GLY A 2 -8.40 57.37 34.71
CA GLY A 2 -8.92 56.61 33.59
C GLY A 2 -8.04 56.78 32.35
N LYS A 3 -8.23 55.90 31.36
CA LYS A 3 -7.54 55.97 30.06
C LYS A 3 -8.56 56.14 28.94
N THR A 4 -8.23 56.99 27.97
CA THR A 4 -9.05 57.16 26.76
C THR A 4 -8.85 55.99 25.79
N ILE A 5 -9.83 55.75 24.92
CA ILE A 5 -9.70 54.76 23.83
C ILE A 5 -8.47 55.03 22.95
N ARG A 6 -8.08 56.29 22.79
CA ARG A 6 -6.87 56.66 22.05
C ARG A 6 -5.61 56.16 22.75
N GLN A 7 -5.46 56.41 24.06
CA GLN A 7 -4.30 55.95 24.82
C GLN A 7 -4.23 54.42 24.86
N LEU A 8 -5.39 53.77 25.01
CA LEU A 8 -5.47 52.31 24.98
C LEU A 8 -5.11 51.70 23.63
N SER A 9 -5.41 52.42 22.54
CA SER A 9 -5.03 52.02 21.18
C SER A 9 -3.51 51.95 21.02
N GLU A 10 -2.83 52.94 21.57
CA GLU A 10 -1.36 53.02 21.56
C GLU A 10 -0.74 51.95 22.48
N GLU A 11 -1.27 51.78 23.70
CA GLU A 11 -0.76 50.83 24.70
C GLU A 11 -0.97 49.36 24.31
N LEU A 12 -2.16 49.00 23.84
CA LEU A 12 -2.49 47.62 23.45
C LEU A 12 -2.08 47.31 22.00
N ARG A 13 -1.55 48.31 21.26
CA ARG A 13 -1.23 48.20 19.82
C ARG A 13 -2.42 47.72 18.98
N LEU A 14 -3.62 48.17 19.35
CA LEU A 14 -4.89 47.85 18.69
C LEU A 14 -5.45 49.11 18.06
N SER A 15 -6.20 49.01 16.97
CA SER A 15 -6.91 50.18 16.43
C SER A 15 -8.00 50.65 17.40
N LYS A 16 -8.32 51.95 17.39
CA LYS A 16 -9.45 52.51 18.16
C LYS A 16 -10.77 51.76 17.87
N GLN A 17 -10.94 51.32 16.63
CA GLN A 17 -12.10 50.53 16.21
C GLN A 17 -12.08 49.14 16.84
N ALA A 18 -10.94 48.45 16.87
CA ALA A 18 -10.81 47.15 17.53
C ALA A 18 -11.14 47.24 19.04
N ILE A 19 -10.70 48.31 19.71
CA ILE A 19 -11.06 48.55 21.12
C ILE A 19 -12.57 48.76 21.28
N ASN A 20 -13.19 49.57 20.42
CA ASN A 20 -14.64 49.75 20.43
C ASN A 20 -15.40 48.45 20.20
N GLN A 21 -14.93 47.58 19.31
CA GLN A 21 -15.52 46.26 19.11
C GLN A 21 -15.43 45.39 20.37
N ARG A 22 -14.27 45.38 21.06
CA ARG A 22 -14.11 44.67 22.34
C ARG A 22 -15.07 45.20 23.41
N ILE A 23 -15.18 46.52 23.53
CA ILE A 23 -16.11 47.19 24.45
C ILE A 23 -17.56 46.77 24.19
N ASN A 24 -17.98 46.73 22.92
CA ASN A 24 -19.34 46.34 22.55
C ASN A 24 -19.59 44.83 22.68
N SER A 25 -18.53 44.01 22.64
CA SER A 25 -18.62 42.56 22.79
C SER A 25 -18.80 42.13 24.25
N ILE A 26 -18.30 42.93 25.21
CA ILE A 26 -18.45 42.65 26.63
C ILE A 26 -19.78 43.24 27.12
N ASN A 27 -20.68 42.36 27.58
CA ASN A 27 -22.00 42.78 28.03
C ASN A 27 -21.91 43.76 29.22
N GLY A 28 -22.59 44.91 29.10
CA GLY A 28 -22.64 45.93 30.15
C GLY A 28 -21.34 46.69 30.41
N PHE A 29 -20.30 46.52 29.57
CA PHE A 29 -18.98 47.15 29.80
C PHE A 29 -19.07 48.67 29.93
N ARG A 30 -19.80 49.33 29.02
CA ARG A 30 -19.93 50.80 29.02
C ARG A 30 -20.61 51.33 30.27
N SER A 31 -21.55 50.58 30.85
CA SER A 31 -22.25 50.98 32.06
C SER A 31 -21.38 50.86 33.31
N LYS A 32 -20.40 49.94 33.31
CA LYS A 32 -19.61 49.60 34.51
C LYS A 32 -18.23 50.25 34.52
N HIS A 33 -17.62 50.38 33.35
CA HIS A 33 -16.19 50.71 33.22
C HIS A 33 -15.91 51.95 32.39
N THR A 34 -16.95 52.65 31.91
CA THR A 34 -16.78 53.89 31.14
C THR A 34 -17.46 55.04 31.86
N HIS A 35 -16.78 56.18 31.95
CA HIS A 35 -17.33 57.41 32.50
C HIS A 35 -16.98 58.60 31.62
N LYS A 36 -17.88 59.60 31.57
CA LYS A 36 -17.68 60.82 30.80
C LYS A 36 -16.92 61.84 31.62
N VAL A 37 -15.80 62.30 31.09
CA VAL A 37 -14.98 63.37 31.67
C VAL A 37 -14.98 64.52 30.68
N LYS A 38 -15.67 65.62 31.03
CA LYS A 38 -15.86 66.79 30.14
C LYS A 38 -16.38 66.37 28.75
N ASN A 39 -15.51 66.38 27.73
CA ASN A 39 -15.84 66.12 26.33
C ASN A 39 -15.40 64.74 25.82
N HIS A 40 -14.81 63.90 26.68
CA HIS A 40 -14.32 62.58 26.28
C HIS A 40 -14.75 61.47 27.25
N LEU A 41 -14.64 60.22 26.79
CA LEU A 41 -14.92 59.03 27.60
C LEU A 41 -13.61 58.42 28.08
N GLU A 42 -13.55 58.12 29.38
CA GLU A 42 -12.45 57.42 30.00
C GLU A 42 -12.89 56.04 30.49
N ILE A 43 -11.98 55.09 30.39
CA ILE A 43 -12.13 53.72 30.86
C ILE A 43 -11.36 53.58 32.17
N ASP A 44 -12.00 53.01 33.18
CA ASP A 44 -11.36 52.73 34.46
C ASP A 44 -10.26 51.65 34.35
N ASN A 45 -9.44 51.52 35.38
CA ASN A 45 -8.33 50.56 35.38
C ASN A 45 -8.80 49.09 35.29
N GLN A 46 -10.01 48.78 35.77
CA GLN A 46 -10.57 47.43 35.69
C GLN A 46 -10.99 47.07 34.26
N GLY A 47 -11.68 47.98 33.58
CA GLY A 47 -12.06 47.86 32.18
C GLY A 47 -10.85 47.76 31.26
N VAL A 48 -9.77 48.50 31.55
CA VAL A 48 -8.49 48.36 30.81
C VAL A 48 -7.92 46.94 30.93
N LYS A 49 -7.91 46.37 32.14
CA LYS A 49 -7.46 44.98 32.35
C LYS A 49 -8.33 43.96 31.63
N MET A 50 -9.65 44.17 31.59
CA MET A 50 -10.57 43.32 30.84
C MET A 50 -10.33 43.39 29.33
N LEU A 51 -10.13 44.59 28.78
CA LEU A 51 -9.85 44.77 27.34
C LEU A 51 -8.50 44.19 26.92
N ALA A 52 -7.49 44.25 27.80
CA ALA A 52 -6.19 43.62 27.58
C ALA A 52 -6.28 42.09 27.57
N ASN A 53 -7.08 41.50 28.47
CA ASN A 53 -7.27 40.05 28.57
C ASN A 53 -8.42 39.49 27.69
N PHE A 54 -9.07 40.34 26.89
CA PHE A 54 -10.22 39.96 26.06
C PHE A 54 -9.98 38.72 25.19
N ASP A 55 -8.81 38.60 24.58
CA ASP A 55 -8.48 37.45 23.73
C ASP A 55 -8.31 36.14 24.52
N LYS A 56 -7.85 36.23 25.78
CA LYS A 56 -7.75 35.06 26.68
C LYS A 56 -9.12 34.59 27.12
N GLN A 57 -10.00 35.54 27.49
CA GLN A 57 -11.37 35.24 27.89
C GLN A 57 -12.19 34.66 26.73
N LYS A 58 -12.10 35.24 25.53
CA LYS A 58 -12.79 34.71 24.34
C LYS A 58 -12.31 33.31 23.94
N ARG A 59 -11.03 32.98 24.19
CA ARG A 59 -10.51 31.62 23.99
C ARG A 59 -11.05 30.63 25.03
N GLN A 60 -11.30 31.06 26.26
CA GLN A 60 -11.91 30.23 27.31
C GLN A 60 -13.42 30.06 27.11
N GLU A 61 -14.14 31.12 26.72
CA GLU A 61 -15.58 31.05 26.38
C GLU A 61 -15.86 30.23 25.12
N ARG A 62 -14.87 30.05 24.22
CA ARG A 62 -14.95 29.12 23.08
C ARG A 62 -14.69 27.65 23.46
N GLN A 63 -14.26 27.36 24.69
CA GLN A 63 -13.90 26.00 25.14
C GLN A 63 -15.01 25.15 25.80
N PRO A 64 -16.28 25.54 25.97
CA PRO A 64 -17.27 24.60 26.52
C PRO A 64 -17.86 23.64 25.47
N ASN A 65 -17.48 23.71 24.19
CA ASN A 65 -18.10 22.88 23.14
C ASN A 65 -17.18 21.89 22.40
N ARG A 66 -15.92 21.71 22.82
CA ARG A 66 -15.04 20.69 22.23
C ARG A 66 -15.22 19.29 22.80
N GLN A 67 -15.94 19.12 23.91
CA GLN A 67 -16.10 17.79 24.53
C GLN A 67 -17.04 16.88 23.73
N ALA A 68 -18.11 17.41 23.13
CA ALA A 68 -19.03 16.61 22.30
C ALA A 68 -18.45 16.21 20.93
N GLU A 69 -17.47 16.97 20.41
CA GLU A 69 -16.78 16.67 19.15
C GLU A 69 -15.65 15.64 19.39
N ASN A 70 -14.93 15.76 20.51
CA ASN A 70 -13.84 14.83 20.88
C ASN A 70 -14.29 13.40 21.18
N ASP A 71 -15.51 13.17 21.66
CA ASP A 71 -15.96 11.80 21.97
C ASP A 71 -16.26 10.98 20.71
N LYS A 72 -16.67 11.64 19.61
CA LYS A 72 -16.83 10.97 18.32
C LYS A 72 -15.47 10.69 17.66
N ASP A 73 -14.57 11.66 17.72
CA ASP A 73 -13.23 11.53 17.13
C ASP A 73 -12.39 10.44 17.84
N LYS A 74 -12.46 10.37 19.18
CA LYS A 74 -11.81 9.28 19.95
C LYS A 74 -12.38 7.90 19.63
N ASN A 75 -13.68 7.80 19.33
CA ASN A 75 -14.31 6.54 18.95
C ASN A 75 -13.84 6.09 17.56
N ILE A 76 -13.75 7.04 16.61
CA ILE A 76 -13.23 6.78 15.26
C ILE A 76 -11.77 6.34 15.33
N ASP A 77 -10.92 7.00 16.11
CA ASP A 77 -9.52 6.63 16.28
C ASP A 77 -9.37 5.21 16.85
N GLN A 78 -10.16 4.85 17.87
CA GLN A 78 -10.15 3.49 18.42
C GLN A 78 -10.61 2.44 17.42
N ILE A 79 -11.61 2.73 16.59
CA ILE A 79 -12.08 1.83 15.54
C ILE A 79 -10.98 1.64 14.48
N LEU A 80 -10.34 2.73 14.06
CA LEU A 80 -9.25 2.69 13.08
C LEU A 80 -8.04 1.89 13.61
N LEU A 81 -7.68 2.08 14.88
CA LEU A 81 -6.64 1.30 15.56
C LEU A 81 -6.95 -0.20 15.57
N LYS A 82 -8.19 -0.58 15.93
CA LYS A 82 -8.63 -1.99 15.90
C LYS A 82 -8.60 -2.57 14.49
N GLN A 83 -9.01 -1.80 13.49
CA GLN A 83 -8.96 -2.23 12.09
C GLN A 83 -7.52 -2.41 11.60
N LEU A 84 -6.60 -1.57 12.07
CA LEU A 84 -5.18 -1.69 11.74
C LEU A 84 -4.60 -2.98 12.32
N ASP A 85 -4.86 -3.26 13.61
CA ASP A 85 -4.40 -4.49 14.26
C ASP A 85 -4.93 -5.76 13.55
N VAL A 86 -6.22 -5.78 13.18
CA VAL A 86 -6.79 -6.88 12.40
C VAL A 86 -6.11 -7.03 11.04
N LYS A 87 -5.80 -5.93 10.35
CA LYS A 87 -5.09 -5.97 9.07
C LYS A 87 -3.66 -6.45 9.24
N ASP A 88 -2.96 -6.02 10.28
CA ASP A 88 -1.59 -6.46 10.57
C ASP A 88 -1.55 -7.96 10.86
N GLN A 89 -2.52 -8.49 11.62
CA GLN A 89 -2.67 -9.93 11.83
C GLN A 89 -2.95 -10.70 10.53
N GLN A 90 -3.81 -10.16 9.65
CA GLN A 90 -4.07 -10.77 8.34
C GLN A 90 -2.80 -10.80 7.47
N ILE A 91 -2.01 -9.73 7.47
CA ILE A 91 -0.74 -9.65 6.76
C ILE A 91 0.25 -10.68 7.32
N ALA A 92 0.36 -10.79 8.64
CA ALA A 92 1.23 -11.79 9.28
C ALA A 92 0.85 -13.22 8.89
N ASN A 93 -0.45 -13.55 8.90
CA ASN A 93 -0.94 -14.86 8.50
C ASN A 93 -0.66 -15.17 7.02
N LEU A 94 -0.86 -14.20 6.12
CA LEU A 94 -0.56 -14.35 4.70
C LEU A 94 0.94 -14.54 4.46
N GLN A 95 1.79 -13.78 5.17
CA GLN A 95 3.24 -13.93 5.09
C GLN A 95 3.67 -15.32 5.56
N GLN A 96 3.14 -15.80 6.68
CA GLN A 96 3.45 -17.13 7.19
C GLN A 96 3.02 -18.24 6.20
N ALA A 97 1.83 -18.12 5.61
CA ALA A 97 1.35 -19.09 4.62
C ALA A 97 2.24 -19.09 3.35
N LEU A 98 2.68 -17.90 2.90
CA LEU A 98 3.60 -17.77 1.77
C LEU A 98 4.96 -18.41 2.08
N ASP A 99 5.52 -18.15 3.27
CA ASP A 99 6.79 -18.75 3.69
C ASP A 99 6.69 -20.28 3.77
N GLN A 100 5.56 -20.81 4.26
CA GLN A 100 5.29 -22.26 4.25
C GLN A 100 5.23 -22.82 2.83
N GLN A 101 4.55 -22.13 1.92
CA GLN A 101 4.47 -22.55 0.52
C GLN A 101 5.86 -22.56 -0.15
N GLN A 102 6.69 -21.56 0.10
CA GLN A 102 8.06 -21.51 -0.41
C GLN A 102 8.92 -22.68 0.11
N LYS A 103 8.84 -22.97 1.42
CA LYS A 103 9.55 -24.12 2.02
C LYS A 103 9.13 -25.44 1.38
N LEU A 104 7.83 -25.65 1.18
CA LEU A 104 7.31 -26.85 0.52
C LEU A 104 7.78 -26.97 -0.92
N GLN A 105 7.85 -25.87 -1.67
CA GLN A 105 8.34 -25.87 -3.04
C GLN A 105 9.82 -26.24 -3.11
N ILE A 106 10.64 -25.68 -2.22
CA ILE A 106 12.08 -26.01 -2.12
C ILE A 106 12.26 -27.49 -1.79
N ALA A 107 11.56 -28.00 -0.77
CA ALA A 107 11.62 -29.42 -0.39
C ALA A 107 11.20 -30.34 -1.54
N THR A 108 10.13 -29.97 -2.27
CA THR A 108 9.64 -30.73 -3.43
C THR A 108 10.68 -30.77 -4.56
N VAL A 109 11.33 -29.64 -4.85
CA VAL A 109 12.38 -29.61 -5.90
C VAL A 109 13.60 -30.45 -5.47
N ALA A 110 14.00 -30.39 -4.20
CA ALA A 110 15.10 -31.18 -3.67
C ALA A 110 14.83 -32.69 -3.74
N GLU A 111 13.65 -33.14 -3.29
CA GLU A 111 13.26 -34.55 -3.38
C GLU A 111 13.17 -35.02 -4.84
N ASN A 112 12.62 -34.19 -5.75
CA ASN A 112 12.60 -34.52 -7.17
C ASN A 112 14.01 -34.66 -7.78
N HIS A 113 14.96 -33.83 -7.36
CA HIS A 113 16.35 -33.96 -7.79
C HIS A 113 16.94 -35.30 -7.33
N ARG A 114 16.76 -35.63 -6.05
CA ARG A 114 17.21 -36.89 -5.46
C ARG A 114 16.58 -38.12 -6.13
N LEU A 115 15.28 -38.06 -6.42
CA LEU A 115 14.59 -39.13 -7.16
C LEU A 115 15.14 -39.27 -8.58
N LYS A 116 15.40 -38.17 -9.29
CA LYS A 116 16.02 -38.21 -10.63
C LYS A 116 17.40 -38.85 -10.60
N GLU A 117 18.23 -38.51 -9.61
CA GLU A 117 19.54 -39.16 -9.43
C GLU A 117 19.40 -40.67 -9.17
N HIS A 118 18.46 -41.06 -8.32
CA HIS A 118 18.22 -42.47 -8.02
C HIS A 118 17.75 -43.25 -9.26
N VAL A 119 16.83 -42.68 -10.04
CA VAL A 119 16.38 -43.26 -11.30
C VAL A 119 17.55 -43.39 -12.28
N GLN A 120 18.38 -42.35 -12.43
CA GLN A 120 19.54 -42.39 -13.31
C GLN A 120 20.55 -43.48 -12.90
N LYS A 121 20.83 -43.62 -11.60
CA LYS A 121 21.72 -44.67 -11.07
C LYS A 121 21.16 -46.07 -11.37
N LEU A 122 19.86 -46.29 -11.16
CA LEU A 122 19.20 -47.56 -11.48
C LEU A 122 19.23 -47.84 -12.98
N SER A 123 18.92 -46.85 -13.82
CA SER A 123 19.01 -46.98 -15.29
C SER A 123 20.42 -47.32 -15.76
N GLY A 124 21.46 -46.73 -15.17
CA GLY A 124 22.85 -47.06 -15.48
C GLY A 124 23.27 -48.48 -15.04
N LEU A 125 22.61 -49.07 -14.03
CA LEU A 125 22.83 -50.46 -13.63
C LEU A 125 22.05 -51.46 -14.50
N LEU A 126 20.95 -51.00 -15.12
CA LEU A 126 20.09 -51.80 -15.99
C LEU A 126 20.52 -51.76 -17.47
N GLU A 127 21.42 -50.86 -17.86
CA GLU A 127 22.11 -50.94 -19.14
C GLU A 127 22.91 -52.26 -19.19
N PRO A 128 22.53 -53.22 -20.05
CA PRO A 128 23.27 -54.46 -20.17
C PRO A 128 24.70 -54.11 -20.59
N SER A 129 25.69 -54.68 -19.90
CA SER A 129 27.09 -54.65 -20.31
C SER A 129 27.18 -55.06 -21.78
N SER A 130 27.25 -54.08 -22.67
CA SER A 130 27.39 -54.31 -24.11
C SER A 130 28.86 -54.63 -24.41
N ALA A 131 29.35 -55.71 -23.80
CA ALA A 131 30.46 -56.48 -24.34
C ALA A 131 29.85 -57.51 -25.32
N THR A 132 29.54 -57.07 -26.53
CA THR A 132 29.35 -58.00 -27.65
C THR A 132 30.06 -57.41 -28.86
N GLN A 133 31.24 -57.96 -29.09
CA GLN A 133 31.99 -57.84 -30.34
C GLN A 133 31.06 -58.21 -31.50
N GLN A 134 30.85 -57.28 -32.44
CA GLN A 134 30.38 -57.64 -33.76
C GLN A 134 31.61 -57.69 -34.68
N GLN A 135 32.15 -58.90 -34.81
CA GLN A 135 33.15 -59.25 -35.78
C GLN A 135 32.44 -60.00 -36.94
N SER A 136 32.58 -59.43 -38.14
CA SER A 136 32.61 -60.05 -39.47
C SER A 136 31.80 -61.33 -39.75
N ASN A 137 30.95 -61.26 -40.78
CA ASN A 137 30.98 -62.25 -41.85
C ASN A 137 30.79 -61.55 -43.21
N ASP A 138 31.80 -61.76 -44.06
CA ASP A 138 31.96 -61.33 -45.44
C ASP A 138 30.93 -61.94 -46.42
N LYS A 139 30.84 -61.26 -47.59
CA LYS A 139 30.47 -61.69 -48.96
C LYS A 139 29.38 -60.79 -49.55
N ASP A 140 29.53 -60.10 -50.68
CA ASP A 140 30.59 -60.04 -51.69
C ASP A 140 30.52 -58.68 -52.42
N ASP A 141 31.66 -58.33 -53.02
CA ASP A 141 31.95 -57.15 -53.84
C ASP A 141 30.92 -56.81 -54.94
N THR A 142 30.58 -55.53 -55.08
CA THR A 142 30.58 -54.90 -56.41
C THR A 142 30.91 -53.41 -56.31
N LEU A 143 32.05 -53.07 -56.88
CA LEU A 143 32.71 -51.77 -56.90
C LEU A 143 32.04 -50.77 -57.87
N SER A 144 31.97 -49.50 -57.43
CA SER A 144 32.24 -48.24 -58.17
C SER A 144 31.32 -47.88 -59.37
N ASN A 145 30.99 -46.63 -59.71
CA ASN A 145 31.56 -45.31 -59.39
C ASN A 145 30.61 -44.19 -59.89
N SER A 146 30.99 -42.94 -59.59
CA SER A 146 30.71 -41.67 -60.31
C SER A 146 29.87 -40.60 -59.61
N ASP A 147 30.64 -39.77 -58.89
CA ASP A 147 30.77 -38.33 -59.06
C ASP A 147 29.89 -37.36 -58.25
N ASN A 148 30.60 -36.74 -57.31
CA ASN A 148 30.28 -35.63 -56.43
C ASN A 148 29.76 -34.39 -57.17
N SER A 149 28.81 -33.66 -56.57
CA SER A 149 28.94 -32.20 -56.51
C SER A 149 28.18 -31.60 -55.33
N SER A 150 28.90 -30.77 -54.60
CA SER A 150 28.55 -30.09 -53.37
C SER A 150 27.78 -28.79 -53.65
N HIS A 151 26.74 -28.48 -52.86
CA HIS A 151 26.58 -27.11 -52.37
C HIS A 151 25.65 -26.99 -51.16
N ILE A 152 26.26 -26.76 -50.00
CA ILE A 152 25.64 -26.13 -48.83
C ILE A 152 25.42 -24.66 -49.17
N LYS A 153 24.23 -24.11 -48.90
CA LYS A 153 24.07 -22.68 -48.60
C LYS A 153 22.94 -22.45 -47.58
N ASP A 154 23.37 -22.31 -46.34
CA ASP A 154 22.73 -21.47 -45.34
C ASP A 154 22.59 -20.03 -45.87
N LYS A 155 21.42 -19.42 -45.67
CA LYS A 155 21.29 -17.96 -45.57
C LYS A 155 20.25 -17.58 -44.51
N ASN A 156 20.74 -17.24 -43.32
CA ASN A 156 20.07 -16.33 -42.39
C ASN A 156 20.13 -14.90 -42.94
N ASN A 157 19.01 -14.16 -42.88
CA ASN A 157 19.07 -12.70 -42.80
C ASN A 157 18.08 -12.18 -41.74
N LYS A 158 18.55 -11.21 -40.96
CA LYS A 158 18.00 -10.69 -39.71
C LYS A 158 16.92 -9.60 -39.93
N GLN A 159 15.97 -9.61 -38.98
CA GLN A 159 15.44 -8.47 -38.21
C GLN A 159 14.47 -7.42 -38.80
N ASN A 160 13.33 -7.35 -38.08
CA ASN A 160 12.68 -6.16 -37.49
C ASN A 160 11.48 -5.54 -38.23
N GLY A 161 10.41 -5.26 -37.46
CA GLY A 161 9.29 -4.43 -37.88
C GLY A 161 7.94 -4.85 -37.30
N ASN A 162 7.63 -4.39 -36.08
CA ASN A 162 6.30 -4.41 -35.45
C ASN A 162 5.15 -4.19 -36.44
N LYS A 163 4.09 -5.02 -36.36
CA LYS A 163 2.69 -4.60 -36.52
C LYS A 163 1.70 -5.71 -36.10
N VAL A 164 1.12 -5.50 -34.92
CA VAL A 164 -0.29 -5.70 -34.54
C VAL A 164 -1.02 -6.84 -35.27
N ALA A 165 -1.08 -8.01 -34.64
CA ALA A 165 -2.02 -9.06 -35.01
C ALA A 165 -3.41 -8.73 -34.43
N VAL A 166 -4.28 -8.32 -35.34
CA VAL A 166 -5.72 -8.10 -35.17
C VAL A 166 -6.39 -9.35 -34.60
N TYR A 167 -7.31 -9.14 -33.66
CA TYR A 167 -8.15 -10.19 -33.07
C TYR A 167 -9.12 -10.73 -34.12
N ASP A 168 -8.82 -11.92 -34.65
CA ASP A 168 -9.80 -12.69 -35.41
C ASP A 168 -10.21 -13.97 -34.65
N ASN A 169 -11.48 -13.95 -34.23
CA ASN A 169 -12.39 -15.08 -34.05
C ASN A 169 -11.80 -16.43 -33.65
N ARG A 170 -11.52 -16.61 -32.34
CA ARG A 170 -11.52 -17.95 -31.74
C ARG A 170 -12.91 -18.28 -31.21
N GLN A 171 -13.58 -19.18 -31.92
CA GLN A 171 -14.78 -19.86 -31.44
C GLN A 171 -14.59 -20.38 -30.01
N LYS A 172 -15.50 -20.03 -29.10
CA LYS A 172 -15.54 -20.53 -27.72
C LYS A 172 -15.77 -22.04 -27.72
N LYS A 173 -14.71 -22.85 -27.65
CA LYS A 173 -14.83 -24.25 -27.25
C LYS A 173 -15.07 -24.29 -25.74
N SER A 174 -16.33 -24.50 -25.34
CA SER A 174 -16.71 -24.76 -23.96
C SER A 174 -16.15 -26.14 -23.54
N PHE A 175 -15.04 -26.15 -22.82
CA PHE A 175 -14.59 -27.35 -22.12
C PHE A 175 -15.53 -27.58 -20.94
N LYS A 176 -16.41 -28.58 -21.04
CA LYS A 176 -17.18 -29.07 -19.89
C LYS A 176 -16.17 -29.57 -18.85
N ARG A 177 -16.00 -28.84 -17.74
CA ARG A 177 -15.26 -29.34 -16.58
C ARG A 177 -16.08 -30.45 -15.95
N LYS A 178 -15.52 -31.65 -15.90
CA LYS A 178 -16.05 -32.77 -15.12
C LYS A 178 -15.69 -32.46 -13.66
N ASN A 179 -16.68 -32.09 -12.84
CA ASN A 179 -16.44 -31.82 -11.42
C ASN A 179 -16.24 -33.16 -10.70
N ASN A 180 -14.99 -33.53 -10.44
CA ASN A 180 -14.69 -34.62 -9.52
C ASN A 180 -14.85 -34.10 -8.09
N ASN A 181 -15.96 -34.48 -7.44
CA ASN A 181 -16.31 -34.07 -6.08
C ASN A 181 -15.51 -34.78 -4.96
N ASN A 182 -14.40 -35.46 -5.29
CA ASN A 182 -13.74 -36.38 -4.36
C ASN A 182 -12.55 -35.79 -3.59
N TRP A 183 -12.31 -34.47 -3.64
CA TRP A 183 -11.18 -33.86 -2.93
C TRP A 183 -11.36 -33.87 -1.39
N TRP A 184 -12.60 -33.78 -0.89
CA TRP A 184 -12.86 -33.59 0.55
C TRP A 184 -12.78 -34.84 1.43
N HIS A 185 -12.57 -36.03 0.85
CA HIS A 185 -12.51 -37.28 1.62
C HIS A 185 -11.20 -37.52 2.38
N PHE A 186 -10.18 -36.67 2.20
CA PHE A 186 -8.87 -36.87 2.82
C PHE A 186 -8.80 -36.44 4.31
N TRP A 187 -9.74 -35.62 4.79
CA TRP A 187 -9.63 -34.95 6.09
C TRP A 187 -10.53 -35.52 7.19
N LYS A 188 -11.17 -36.67 6.96
CA LYS A 188 -11.91 -37.39 8.01
C LYS A 188 -11.12 -38.63 8.43
N ASN A 189 -10.26 -38.48 9.43
CA ASN A 189 -9.88 -39.52 10.38
C ASN A 189 -9.69 -38.85 11.74
#